data_AF-T1DJD1-F1
#
_entry.id   AF-T1DJD1-F1
#
_cell.length_a   1.000
_cell.length_b   1.000
_cell.length_c   1.000
_cell.angle_alpha   90.00
_cell.angle_beta   90.00
_cell.angle_gamma   90.00
#
_symmetry.space_group_name_H-M   'P 1'
#
loop_
_entity.id
_entity.type
_entity.pdbx_description
1 polymer ?
#
loop_
_entity_poly.entity_id
_entity_poly.type
_entity_poly.pdbx_seq_one_letter_code
_entity_poly.pdbx_strand_id
1 'polypeptide(L)'
;CSDPTNSLCYTRLIDAGTLTGLTERGCMSELTSAEQERCNRADFCLACSSRVTANCNTNQYPVAPLTCYQCDSRTDGDACQVSQLSNVAPVCPQYDPANKCYTIVQSNGDTVRKCSTAAREIECATASACEVCLFRGCNARPILEIVVTEPPGSTTTPGPTGGATATSCPPVLSAAMLLAALFFGAPRQSAS
;
A
#
# COMPACT_ATOMS: atom_id res chain seq x y z
N CYS A 1 13.80 -7.08 32.06
CA CYS A 1 13.82 -5.66 32.46
C CYS A 1 13.15 -5.54 33.81
N SER A 2 13.96 -5.50 34.87
CA SER A 2 13.52 -5.56 36.26
C SER A 2 13.93 -4.31 37.05
N ASP A 3 14.44 -3.29 36.37
CA ASP A 3 14.79 -2.03 37.00
C ASP A 3 13.51 -1.28 37.47
N PRO A 4 13.42 -0.89 38.75
CA PRO A 4 12.28 -0.16 39.30
C PRO A 4 12.14 1.27 38.77
N THR A 5 13.09 1.78 37.99
CA THR A 5 13.04 3.05 37.27
C THR A 5 12.85 2.87 35.77
N ASN A 6 13.20 1.70 35.20
CA ASN A 6 13.01 1.39 33.79
C ASN A 6 12.57 -0.07 33.56
N SER A 7 11.25 -0.27 33.48
CA SER A 7 10.62 -1.57 33.24
C SER A 7 10.18 -1.78 31.79
N LEU A 8 10.65 -0.93 30.87
CA LEU A 8 10.29 -1.03 29.46
C LEU A 8 11.17 -2.05 28.77
N CYS A 9 10.54 -2.96 28.04
CA CYS A 9 11.18 -3.93 27.16
C CYS A 9 10.93 -3.52 25.71
N TYR A 10 11.79 -3.92 24.79
CA TYR A 10 11.58 -3.75 23.35
C TYR A 10 11.74 -5.08 22.60
N THR A 11 11.11 -5.16 21.42
CA THR A 11 11.51 -6.09 20.36
C THR A 11 11.61 -5.36 19.01
N ARG A 12 12.67 -5.65 18.25
CA ARG A 12 12.99 -4.95 16.99
C ARG A 12 13.58 -5.90 15.97
N LEU A 13 13.69 -5.43 14.73
CA LEU A 13 14.53 -6.07 13.73
C LEU A 13 15.90 -5.37 13.70
N ILE A 14 16.97 -6.14 13.61
CA ILE A 14 18.35 -5.66 13.42
C ILE A 14 18.96 -6.30 12.17
N ASP A 15 19.92 -5.60 11.59
CA ASP A 15 20.79 -6.13 10.55
C ASP A 15 22.15 -6.48 11.16
N ALA A 16 22.51 -7.76 11.17
CA ALA A 16 23.73 -8.30 11.75
C ALA A 16 24.67 -8.78 10.64
N GLY A 17 25.40 -7.85 10.02
CA GLY A 17 26.35 -8.14 8.96
C GLY A 17 25.64 -8.63 7.68
N THR A 18 25.72 -9.93 7.39
CA THR A 18 25.08 -10.55 6.21
C THR A 18 23.63 -10.97 6.46
N LEU A 19 23.16 -10.95 7.71
CA LEU A 19 21.80 -11.34 8.08
C LEU A 19 20.97 -10.07 8.35
N THR A 20 20.00 -9.80 7.48
CA THR A 20 19.03 -8.71 7.68
C THR A 20 17.76 -9.23 8.35
N GLY A 21 17.11 -8.38 9.15
CA GLY A 21 15.81 -8.72 9.75
C GLY A 21 15.85 -9.75 10.89
N LEU A 22 16.95 -9.82 11.65
CA LEU A 22 16.99 -10.65 12.85
C LEU A 22 16.19 -10.01 13.99
N THR A 23 15.44 -10.82 14.73
CA THR A 23 14.70 -10.32 15.89
C THR A 23 15.62 -10.13 17.08
N GLU A 24 15.74 -8.90 17.56
CA GLU A 24 16.38 -8.57 18.84
C GLU A 24 15.33 -8.22 19.89
N ARG A 25 15.59 -8.60 21.13
CA ARG A 25 14.73 -8.37 22.29
C ARG A 25 15.61 -7.95 23.45
N GLY A 26 15.24 -6.87 24.12
CA GLY A 26 16.04 -6.36 25.23
C GLY A 26 15.27 -5.37 26.10
N CYS A 27 16.01 -4.65 26.93
CA CYS A 27 15.50 -3.61 27.79
C CYS A 27 15.71 -2.24 27.16
N MET A 28 14.70 -1.37 27.26
CA MET A 28 14.73 -0.04 26.67
C MET A 28 15.95 0.78 27.15
N SER A 29 16.43 0.52 28.37
CA SER A 29 17.64 1.10 28.94
C SER A 29 18.94 0.74 28.23
N GLU A 30 18.96 -0.33 27.44
CA GLU A 30 20.14 -0.79 26.68
C GLU A 30 20.27 -0.07 25.33
N LEU A 31 19.21 0.61 24.90
CA LEU A 31 19.20 1.41 23.67
C LEU A 31 19.81 2.78 23.91
N THR A 32 20.43 3.36 22.88
CA THR A 32 20.85 4.77 22.88
C THR A 32 19.63 5.70 22.98
N SER A 33 19.82 6.95 23.40
CA SER A 33 18.72 7.93 23.48
C SER A 33 17.97 8.09 22.15
N ALA A 34 18.68 8.12 21.03
CA ALA A 34 18.09 8.20 19.70
C ALA A 34 17.25 6.97 19.35
N GLU A 35 17.72 5.76 19.70
CA GLU A 35 16.96 4.52 19.49
C GLU A 35 15.74 4.44 20.40
N GLN A 36 15.83 4.95 21.63
CA GLN A 36 14.71 5.03 22.54
C GLN A 36 13.61 5.96 21.99
N GLU A 37 13.97 7.14 21.49
CA GLU A 37 13.03 8.06 20.83
C GLU A 37 12.32 7.44 19.63
N ARG A 38 13.07 6.68 18.81
CA ARG A 38 12.51 5.93 17.68
C ARG A 38 11.52 4.86 18.14
N CYS A 39 11.90 4.02 19.12
CA CYS A 39 10.96 3.02 19.66
C CYS A 39 9.68 3.64 20.21
N ASN A 40 9.77 4.80 20.88
CA ASN A 40 8.61 5.52 21.40
C ASN A 40 7.67 6.00 20.29
N ARG A 41 8.19 6.26 19.09
CA ARG A 41 7.39 6.55 17.88
C ARG A 41 6.88 5.29 17.17
N ALA A 42 7.18 4.10 17.69
CA ALA A 42 6.82 2.79 17.12
C ALA A 42 7.31 2.58 15.67
N ASP A 43 8.32 3.33 15.22
CA ASP A 43 8.89 3.23 13.87
C ASP A 43 10.01 2.17 13.79
N PHE A 44 10.51 1.75 14.95
CA PHE A 44 11.73 0.97 15.07
C PHE A 44 11.56 -0.28 15.93
N CYS A 45 10.68 -0.22 16.94
CA CYS A 45 10.39 -1.37 17.78
C CYS A 45 9.01 -1.35 18.42
N LEU A 46 8.60 -2.51 18.90
CA LEU A 46 7.45 -2.66 19.78
C LEU A 46 7.93 -2.63 21.23
N ALA A 47 7.48 -1.63 21.98
CA ALA A 47 7.74 -1.49 23.39
C ALA A 47 6.60 -2.09 24.23
N CYS A 48 6.93 -2.60 25.41
CA CYS A 48 5.96 -3.08 26.39
C CYS A 48 6.52 -2.95 27.81
N SER A 49 5.66 -3.03 28.83
CA SER A 49 6.07 -2.90 30.23
C SER A 49 6.05 -4.23 30.96
N SER A 50 7.20 -4.64 31.49
CA SER A 50 7.32 -5.86 32.31
C SER A 50 6.52 -5.81 33.62
N ARG A 51 6.13 -4.61 34.07
CA ARG A 51 5.24 -4.43 35.24
C ARG A 51 3.81 -4.88 34.96
N VAL A 52 3.37 -4.74 33.72
CA VAL A 52 2.02 -5.14 33.29
C VAL A 52 2.02 -6.63 32.99
N THR A 53 3.04 -7.11 32.28
CA THR A 53 3.15 -8.52 31.91
C THR A 53 4.62 -8.93 31.86
N ALA A 54 5.00 -9.95 32.64
CA ALA A 54 6.35 -10.50 32.56
C ALA A 54 6.63 -11.06 31.16
N ASN A 55 7.88 -10.93 30.68
CA ASN A 55 8.29 -11.39 29.34
C ASN A 55 7.43 -10.82 28.20
N CYS A 56 6.96 -9.57 28.33
CA CYS A 56 6.04 -8.96 27.36
C CYS A 56 6.64 -8.77 25.95
N ASN A 57 7.97 -8.65 25.83
CA ASN A 57 8.65 -8.44 24.55
C ASN A 57 8.88 -9.76 23.84
N THR A 58 7.89 -10.65 23.83
CA THR A 58 7.84 -11.92 23.08
C THR A 58 7.02 -11.81 21.80
N ASN A 59 6.19 -10.77 21.68
CA ASN A 59 5.46 -10.45 20.46
C ASN A 59 6.41 -10.24 19.28
N GLN A 60 6.01 -10.67 18.09
CA GLN A 60 6.78 -10.42 16.87
C GLN A 60 6.74 -8.94 16.51
N TYR A 61 7.92 -8.39 16.18
CA TYR A 61 8.03 -7.13 15.46
C TYR A 61 8.55 -7.45 14.05
N PRO A 62 7.96 -6.88 12.98
CA PRO A 62 6.82 -5.97 12.98
C PRO A 62 5.53 -6.67 13.38
N VAL A 63 4.56 -5.90 13.89
CA VAL A 63 3.22 -6.45 14.11
C VAL A 63 2.57 -6.67 12.76
N ALA A 64 2.19 -7.90 12.50
CA ALA A 64 1.52 -8.31 11.27
C ALA A 64 2.24 -7.91 9.97
N PRO A 65 3.47 -8.42 9.70
CA PRO A 65 4.20 -8.08 8.47
C PRO A 65 3.38 -8.39 7.22
N LEU A 66 3.59 -7.62 6.16
CA LEU A 66 2.96 -7.84 4.87
C LEU A 66 3.47 -9.16 4.29
N THR A 67 2.52 -9.97 3.82
CA THR A 67 2.78 -11.19 3.08
C THR A 67 2.26 -11.01 1.66
N CYS A 68 3.05 -11.39 0.66
CA CYS A 68 2.67 -11.34 -0.74
C CYS A 68 3.13 -12.64 -1.41
N TYR A 69 2.39 -13.10 -2.41
CA TYR A 69 2.90 -14.10 -3.33
C TYR A 69 4.10 -13.51 -4.07
N GLN A 70 5.13 -14.33 -4.27
CA GLN A 70 6.42 -13.94 -4.80
C GLN A 70 6.86 -15.01 -5.79
N CYS A 71 6.88 -14.68 -7.08
CA CYS A 71 7.30 -15.58 -8.14
C CYS A 71 7.52 -14.83 -9.46
N ASP A 72 8.23 -15.46 -10.39
CA ASP A 72 8.43 -15.00 -11.76
C ASP A 72 8.20 -16.17 -12.72
N SER A 73 7.17 -16.10 -13.56
CA SER A 73 6.83 -17.20 -14.47
C SER A 73 7.94 -17.53 -15.48
N ARG A 74 8.88 -16.62 -15.72
CA ARG A 74 10.02 -16.84 -16.62
C ARG A 74 11.05 -17.80 -16.02
N THR A 75 11.17 -17.81 -14.69
CA THR A 75 12.11 -18.68 -13.96
C THR A 75 11.40 -19.87 -13.33
N ASP A 76 10.21 -19.66 -12.80
CA ASP A 76 9.46 -20.64 -12.01
C ASP A 76 8.46 -21.43 -12.87
N GLY A 77 8.20 -20.98 -14.11
CA GLY A 77 7.23 -21.60 -15.01
C GLY A 77 5.84 -21.70 -14.41
N ASP A 78 5.21 -22.87 -14.58
CA ASP A 78 3.87 -23.17 -14.08
C ASP A 78 3.77 -23.07 -12.55
N ALA A 79 4.89 -23.22 -11.82
CA ALA A 79 4.92 -23.11 -10.36
C ALA A 79 4.47 -21.71 -9.89
N CYS A 80 4.79 -20.65 -10.65
CA CYS A 80 4.32 -19.31 -10.33
C CYS A 80 2.80 -19.19 -10.48
N GLN A 81 2.21 -19.88 -11.47
CA GLN A 81 0.76 -19.88 -11.67
C GLN A 81 0.04 -20.57 -10.51
N VAL A 82 0.56 -21.71 -10.05
CA VAL A 82 -0.09 -22.50 -8.98
C VAL A 82 0.29 -22.07 -7.56
N SER A 83 1.34 -21.26 -7.38
CA SER A 83 1.80 -20.78 -6.05
C SER A 83 0.67 -20.17 -5.21
N GLN A 84 -0.29 -19.56 -5.89
CA GLN A 84 -1.49 -18.89 -5.39
C GLN A 84 -2.44 -19.85 -4.67
N LEU A 85 -2.51 -21.11 -5.14
CA LEU A 85 -3.40 -22.15 -4.63
C LEU A 85 -3.00 -22.62 -3.22
N SER A 86 -1.78 -22.34 -2.78
CA SER A 86 -1.33 -22.66 -1.43
C SER A 86 -2.08 -21.89 -0.34
N ASN A 87 -2.79 -20.79 -0.69
CA ASN A 87 -3.42 -19.84 0.25
C ASN A 87 -2.46 -19.26 1.32
N VAL A 88 -1.16 -19.48 1.19
CA VAL A 88 -0.13 -19.05 2.14
C VAL A 88 0.91 -18.23 1.39
N ALA A 89 0.76 -16.91 1.46
CA ALA A 89 1.75 -15.98 0.96
C ALA A 89 2.94 -15.87 1.94
N PRO A 90 4.20 -15.96 1.47
CA PRO A 90 5.35 -15.70 2.32
C PRO A 90 5.46 -14.22 2.73
N VAL A 91 6.19 -13.96 3.83
CA VAL A 91 6.54 -12.60 4.27
C VAL A 91 7.45 -11.95 3.22
N CYS A 92 7.32 -10.64 3.04
CA CYS A 92 8.23 -9.88 2.17
C CYS A 92 9.69 -10.04 2.63
N PRO A 93 10.67 -10.24 1.72
CA PRO A 93 12.05 -10.56 2.10
C PRO A 93 12.71 -9.46 2.92
N GLN A 94 12.39 -8.21 2.62
CA GLN A 94 12.78 -7.05 3.41
C GLN A 94 11.54 -6.43 4.03
N TYR A 95 11.56 -6.25 5.34
CA TYR A 95 10.52 -5.48 6.00
C TYR A 95 10.67 -3.99 5.68
N ASP A 96 9.58 -3.42 5.19
CA ASP A 96 9.40 -1.98 5.02
C ASP A 96 7.90 -1.67 5.13
N PRO A 97 7.48 -0.67 5.92
CA PRO A 97 6.07 -0.30 6.04
C PRO A 97 5.45 0.22 4.72
N ALA A 98 6.27 0.67 3.77
CA ALA A 98 5.84 1.12 2.45
C ALA A 98 5.68 -0.02 1.45
N ASN A 99 6.04 -1.26 1.80
CA ASN A 99 5.86 -2.42 0.93
C ASN A 99 4.41 -2.55 0.45
N LYS A 100 4.27 -2.93 -0.80
CA LYS A 100 3.00 -3.28 -1.46
C LYS A 100 3.17 -4.61 -2.18
N CYS A 101 2.08 -5.34 -2.32
CA CYS A 101 2.06 -6.51 -3.18
C CYS A 101 1.76 -6.08 -4.62
N TYR A 102 2.54 -6.60 -5.56
CA TYR A 102 2.38 -6.38 -6.98
C TYR A 102 1.99 -7.68 -7.68
N THR A 103 1.14 -7.56 -8.69
CA THR A 103 0.96 -8.54 -9.78
C THR A 103 1.23 -7.79 -11.08
N ILE A 104 2.30 -8.17 -11.78
CA ILE A 104 2.73 -7.54 -13.02
C ILE A 104 2.60 -8.58 -14.12
N VAL A 105 1.84 -8.27 -15.16
CA VAL A 105 1.71 -9.09 -16.36
C VAL A 105 2.36 -8.35 -17.52
N GLN A 106 3.24 -9.03 -18.24
CA GLN A 106 3.91 -8.52 -19.42
C GLN A 106 3.10 -8.80 -20.69
N SER A 107 3.44 -8.15 -21.80
CA SER A 107 2.72 -8.32 -23.08
C SER A 107 2.77 -9.75 -23.64
N ASN A 108 3.79 -10.53 -23.28
CA ASN A 108 3.93 -11.94 -23.66
C ASN A 108 3.20 -12.91 -22.70
N GLY A 109 2.49 -12.39 -21.69
CA GLY A 109 1.79 -13.18 -20.68
C GLY A 109 2.64 -13.54 -19.46
N ASP A 110 3.94 -13.20 -19.44
CA ASP A 110 4.77 -13.45 -18.27
C ASP A 110 4.24 -12.69 -17.05
N THR A 111 4.16 -13.38 -15.92
CA THR A 111 3.63 -12.84 -14.68
C THR A 111 4.71 -12.81 -13.61
N VAL A 112 4.86 -11.65 -12.98
CA VAL A 112 5.71 -11.44 -11.81
C VAL A 112 4.86 -11.02 -10.64
N ARG A 113 5.01 -11.70 -9.51
CA ARG A 113 4.45 -11.29 -8.22
C ARG A 113 5.58 -10.98 -7.28
N LYS A 114 5.48 -9.86 -6.56
CA LYS A 114 6.53 -9.44 -5.63
C LYS A 114 6.03 -8.48 -4.58
N CYS A 115 6.85 -8.29 -3.56
CA CYS A 115 6.81 -7.11 -2.70
C CYS A 115 7.68 -6.00 -3.30
N SER A 116 7.24 -4.75 -3.20
CA SER A 116 8.09 -3.59 -3.49
C SER A 116 7.63 -2.34 -2.75
N THR A 117 8.59 -1.47 -2.42
CA THR A 117 8.37 -0.12 -1.91
C THR A 117 8.33 0.93 -3.03
N ALA A 118 8.77 0.57 -4.23
CA ALA A 118 8.80 1.47 -5.37
C ALA A 118 7.38 1.90 -5.78
N ALA A 119 7.30 3.06 -6.43
CA ALA A 119 6.05 3.57 -6.98
C ALA A 119 5.51 2.66 -8.08
N ARG A 120 4.19 2.60 -8.22
CA ARG A 120 3.51 1.77 -9.22
C ARG A 120 3.98 2.11 -10.63
N GLU A 121 4.20 3.38 -10.90
CA GLU A 121 4.63 3.89 -12.21
C GLU A 121 6.01 3.36 -12.61
N ILE A 122 6.86 3.00 -11.63
CA ILE A 122 8.17 2.40 -11.86
C ILE A 122 8.00 0.89 -12.08
N GLU A 123 7.27 0.21 -11.20
CA GLU A 123 7.16 -1.25 -11.24
C GLU A 123 6.29 -1.78 -12.38
N CYS A 124 5.29 -1.01 -12.78
CA CYS A 124 4.34 -1.35 -13.81
C CYS A 124 4.66 -0.69 -15.17
N ALA A 125 5.81 0.00 -15.31
CA ALA A 125 6.08 0.88 -16.44
C ALA A 125 5.90 0.22 -17.81
N THR A 126 6.25 -1.06 -17.93
CA THR A 126 6.19 -1.84 -19.18
C THR A 126 5.13 -2.94 -19.16
N ALA A 127 4.30 -2.98 -18.12
CA ALA A 127 3.33 -4.05 -17.93
C ALA A 127 2.12 -3.88 -18.86
N SER A 128 1.64 -4.98 -19.43
CA SER A 128 0.34 -5.00 -20.13
C SER A 128 -0.82 -4.88 -19.14
N ALA A 129 -0.65 -5.41 -17.92
CA ALA A 129 -1.55 -5.22 -16.81
C ALA A 129 -0.79 -5.23 -15.48
N CYS A 130 -1.22 -4.42 -14.52
CA CYS A 130 -0.56 -4.32 -13.24
C CYS A 130 -1.55 -4.01 -12.12
N GLU A 131 -1.55 -4.86 -11.09
CA GLU A 131 -2.35 -4.67 -9.89
C GLU A 131 -1.44 -4.43 -8.67
N VAL A 132 -1.88 -3.52 -7.81
CA VAL A 132 -1.19 -3.20 -6.56
C VAL A 132 -2.19 -3.27 -5.41
N CYS A 133 -1.80 -3.92 -4.33
CA CYS A 133 -2.65 -4.06 -3.16
C CYS A 133 -1.83 -4.07 -1.86
N LEU A 134 -2.49 -3.80 -0.73
CA LEU A 134 -1.84 -3.42 0.54
C LEU A 134 -2.12 -4.38 1.70
N PHE A 135 -2.85 -5.48 1.46
CA PHE A 135 -3.21 -6.43 2.50
C PHE A 135 -2.58 -7.80 2.24
N ARG A 136 -2.56 -8.63 3.28
CA ARG A 136 -1.90 -9.94 3.27
C ARG A 136 -2.45 -10.85 2.18
N GLY A 137 -1.54 -11.40 1.37
CA GLY A 137 -1.85 -12.34 0.29
C GLY A 137 -2.79 -11.77 -0.77
N CYS A 138 -2.94 -10.43 -0.88
CA CYS A 138 -3.92 -9.82 -1.77
C CYS A 138 -3.64 -10.09 -3.25
N ASN A 139 -2.38 -10.29 -3.60
CA ASN A 139 -1.94 -10.67 -4.95
C ASN A 139 -2.06 -12.18 -5.16
N ALA A 140 -3.22 -12.77 -4.86
CA ALA A 140 -3.54 -14.19 -5.05
C ALA A 140 -4.37 -14.48 -6.31
N ARG A 141 -4.77 -13.43 -7.05
CA ARG A 141 -5.72 -13.60 -8.17
C ARG A 141 -5.08 -14.34 -9.33
N PRO A 142 -5.67 -15.44 -9.84
CA PRO A 142 -5.10 -16.20 -10.95
C PRO A 142 -5.02 -15.36 -12.23
N ILE A 143 -4.04 -15.70 -13.07
CA ILE A 143 -3.68 -14.96 -14.30
C ILE A 143 -4.84 -14.93 -15.31
N LEU A 144 -5.81 -15.85 -15.18
CA LEU A 144 -6.96 -16.00 -16.08
C LEU A 144 -8.01 -14.88 -15.95
N GLU A 145 -7.98 -14.07 -14.88
CA GLU A 145 -8.97 -13.00 -14.64
C GLU A 145 -8.45 -11.58 -14.91
N ILE A 146 -7.15 -11.42 -15.22
CA ILE A 146 -6.63 -10.14 -15.68
C ILE A 146 -6.97 -10.03 -17.16
N VAL A 147 -8.25 -9.80 -17.42
CA VAL A 147 -8.76 -9.52 -18.76
C VAL A 147 -7.98 -8.30 -19.25
N VAL A 148 -7.10 -8.51 -20.22
CA VAL A 148 -6.67 -7.45 -21.12
C VAL A 148 -7.97 -6.92 -21.71
N THR A 149 -8.50 -5.84 -21.15
CA THR A 149 -9.52 -5.09 -21.86
C THR A 149 -8.80 -4.58 -23.10
N GLU A 150 -8.98 -5.29 -24.21
CA GLU A 150 -8.66 -4.79 -25.53
C GLU A 150 -9.07 -3.32 -25.55
N PRO A 151 -8.16 -2.37 -25.87
CA PRO A 151 -8.59 -1.00 -26.13
C PRO A 151 -9.73 -1.09 -27.15
N PRO A 152 -10.85 -0.37 -26.96
CA PRO A 152 -12.04 -0.56 -27.78
C PRO A 152 -11.60 -0.51 -29.23
N GLY A 153 -11.69 -1.68 -29.88
CA GLY A 153 -11.21 -1.86 -31.23
C GLY A 153 -11.75 -0.72 -32.06
N SER A 154 -10.82 0.03 -32.66
CA SER A 154 -11.14 1.08 -33.63
C SER A 154 -11.95 0.41 -34.72
N THR A 155 -13.27 0.47 -34.55
CA THR A 155 -14.24 -0.07 -35.48
C THR A 155 -14.23 0.94 -36.62
N THR A 156 -13.35 0.71 -37.58
CA THR A 156 -13.41 1.36 -38.89
C THR A 156 -14.64 0.84 -39.61
N THR A 157 -15.80 1.33 -39.18
CA THR A 157 -17.02 1.24 -39.98
C THR A 157 -16.79 2.14 -41.19
N PRO A 158 -16.81 1.63 -42.43
CA PRO A 158 -16.83 2.50 -43.60
C PRO A 158 -18.17 3.27 -43.59
N GLY A 159 -18.12 4.53 -43.18
CA GLY A 159 -19.26 5.43 -43.23
C GLY A 159 -19.55 5.87 -44.68
N PRO A 160 -20.82 5.92 -45.10
CA PRO A 160 -21.19 6.03 -46.50
C PRO A 160 -20.94 7.44 -47.07
N THR A 161 -20.51 7.47 -48.33
CA THR A 161 -20.48 8.66 -49.18
C THR A 161 -21.87 9.27 -49.30
N GLY A 162 -22.05 10.49 -48.80
CA GLY A 162 -23.27 11.27 -49.00
C GLY A 162 -23.28 12.57 -48.20
N GLY A 163 -23.14 13.70 -48.88
CA GLY A 163 -23.16 15.02 -48.26
C GLY A 163 -24.54 15.47 -47.81
N ALA A 164 -24.60 16.22 -46.70
CA ALA A 164 -25.65 17.16 -46.38
C ALA A 164 -25.21 18.10 -45.24
N THR A 165 -24.89 19.34 -45.62
CA THR A 165 -25.21 20.61 -44.93
C THR A 165 -25.27 20.67 -43.40
N ALA A 166 -24.33 21.43 -42.84
CA ALA A 166 -24.34 21.96 -41.48
C ALA A 166 -25.62 22.76 -41.19
N THR A 167 -26.29 22.44 -40.09
CA THR A 167 -27.36 23.27 -39.53
C THR A 167 -27.08 23.56 -38.06
N SER A 168 -27.12 24.84 -37.74
CA SER A 168 -26.70 25.55 -36.52
C SER A 168 -27.45 25.15 -35.25
N CYS A 169 -26.71 25.05 -34.14
CA CYS A 169 -27.23 24.99 -32.77
C CYS A 169 -27.44 26.41 -32.20
N PRO A 170 -28.58 26.76 -31.57
CA PRO A 170 -28.79 28.07 -30.95
C PRO A 170 -28.24 28.12 -29.50
N PRO A 171 -27.89 29.31 -28.97
CA PRO A 171 -27.28 29.44 -27.64
C PRO A 171 -28.32 29.38 -26.51
N VAL A 172 -27.90 28.78 -25.39
CA VAL A 172 -28.69 28.68 -24.16
C VAL A 172 -28.61 30.00 -23.39
N LEU A 173 -29.75 30.63 -23.09
CA LEU A 173 -29.84 31.86 -22.29
C LEU A 173 -29.42 31.61 -20.82
N SER A 174 -28.52 32.46 -20.33
CA SER A 174 -28.13 32.55 -18.92
C SER A 174 -29.12 33.44 -18.16
N ALA A 175 -29.75 32.91 -17.10
CA ALA A 175 -30.62 33.67 -16.21
C ALA A 175 -29.94 33.85 -14.85
N ALA A 176 -29.42 35.05 -14.61
CA ALA A 176 -28.99 35.51 -13.30
C ALA A 176 -30.21 35.97 -12.49
N MET A 177 -30.43 35.38 -11.31
CA MET A 177 -31.41 35.88 -10.32
C MET A 177 -30.67 36.63 -9.21
N LEU A 178 -30.72 37.96 -9.30
CA LEU A 178 -30.53 38.85 -8.16
C LEU A 178 -31.76 38.72 -7.23
N LEU A 179 -31.53 38.62 -5.92
CA LEU A 179 -32.45 39.17 -4.93
C LEU A 179 -31.67 39.60 -3.69
N ALA A 180 -31.66 40.92 -3.50
CA ALA A 180 -31.16 41.63 -2.33
C ALA A 180 -32.32 41.99 -1.40
N ALA A 181 -32.12 41.85 -0.08
CA ALA A 181 -32.75 42.61 1.01
C ALA A 181 -32.03 42.19 2.32
N LEU A 182 -31.01 42.89 2.81
CA LEU A 182 -30.98 44.14 3.60
C LEU A 182 -31.66 44.10 4.99
N PHE A 183 -30.77 44.13 6.01
CA PHE A 183 -30.83 44.72 7.37
C PHE A 183 -31.91 44.21 8.35
N PHE A 184 -31.64 43.93 9.63
CA PHE A 184 -30.95 44.74 10.64
C PHE A 184 -30.48 43.87 11.84
N GLY A 185 -29.41 44.29 12.52
CA GLY A 185 -29.29 44.07 13.98
C GLY A 185 -27.97 43.47 14.51
N ALA A 186 -27.03 44.34 14.90
CA ALA A 186 -25.99 44.08 15.91
C ALA A 186 -25.78 45.39 16.70
N PRO A 187 -25.09 45.44 17.86
CA PRO A 187 -24.56 44.38 18.72
C PRO A 187 -24.94 44.59 20.21
N ARG A 188 -24.56 43.67 21.11
CA ARG A 188 -24.22 44.04 22.49
C ARG A 188 -23.16 43.11 23.09
N GLN A 189 -22.07 43.74 23.54
CA GLN A 189 -21.00 43.16 24.36
C GLN A 189 -21.46 42.96 25.82
N SER A 190 -20.88 41.97 26.51
CA SER A 190 -20.46 41.95 27.94
C SER A 190 -19.91 40.53 28.21
N ALA A 191 -18.61 40.32 28.41
CA ALA A 191 -17.85 40.52 29.66
C ALA A 191 -18.35 39.65 30.83
N SER A 192 -17.73 38.48 31.03
CA SER A 192 -17.19 37.97 32.29
C SER A 192 -16.37 36.71 32.01
#